data_AF-A0A0D2I314-F1
#
_entry.id   AF-A0A0D2I314-F1
#
_cell.length_a   1.000
_cell.length_b   1.000
_cell.length_c   1.000
_cell.angle_alpha   90.00
_cell.angle_beta   90.00
_cell.angle_gamma   90.00
#
_symmetry.space_group_name_H-M   'P 1'
#
loop_
_entity.id
_entity.type
_entity.pdbx_description
1 polymer ?
#
loop_
_entity_poly.entity_id
_entity_poly.type
_entity_poly.pdbx_seq_one_letter_code
_entity_poly.pdbx_strand_id
1 'polypeptide(L)'
;MDGMLSWLPAQFSPSRGFYSSLSREDMFKLYWRPFFRTVIVSAIIIAVFLVSRPLASSSTPIPFVKSSFDWSTYTYRHPLQSVTPLPTGKPRRFPPVQYKFRRESRAAATQRISRQQSMLKTFKKCWQSYKTHAWLKDELQSISAKSKNTFGGWAATLVDSLDTLWMMGPREEFYEAAEPAASID
;
A
#
# COMPACT_ATOMS: atom_id res chain seq x y z
N MET A 1 -3.99 -21.25 49.17
CA MET A 1 -3.56 -20.64 47.88
C MET A 1 -3.57 -21.76 46.87
N ASP A 2 -4.78 -22.23 46.59
CA ASP A 2 -5.11 -23.38 45.76
C ASP A 2 -5.59 -22.88 44.41
N GLY A 3 -5.16 -23.55 43.33
CA GLY A 3 -5.78 -23.37 42.01
C GLY A 3 -4.88 -22.85 40.90
N MET A 4 -3.61 -23.27 40.82
CA MET A 4 -2.75 -22.95 39.67
C MET A 4 -2.10 -24.19 39.01
N LEU A 5 -2.80 -25.32 38.97
CA LEU A 5 -2.36 -26.53 38.23
C LEU A 5 -3.55 -27.38 37.73
N SER A 6 -4.47 -26.82 36.94
CA SER A 6 -5.63 -27.57 36.42
C SER A 6 -5.81 -27.59 34.90
N TRP A 7 -4.78 -27.23 34.12
CA TRP A 7 -4.84 -27.34 32.65
C TRP A 7 -3.56 -27.95 32.08
N LEU A 8 -3.38 -29.25 32.30
CA LEU A 8 -2.58 -30.11 31.43
C LEU A 8 -3.51 -31.21 30.89
N PRO A 9 -3.67 -31.36 29.57
CA PRO A 9 -4.46 -32.46 29.01
C PRO A 9 -3.81 -33.81 29.33
N ALA A 10 -4.67 -34.77 29.62
CA ALA A 10 -4.34 -36.11 30.09
C ALA A 10 -3.42 -36.91 29.15
N GLN A 11 -2.37 -37.46 29.76
CA GLN A 11 -1.88 -38.84 29.60
C GLN A 11 -1.87 -39.43 28.17
N PHE A 12 -0.72 -39.28 27.50
CA PHE A 12 -0.16 -40.38 26.72
C PHE A 12 0.77 -41.17 27.65
N SER A 13 0.28 -42.25 28.26
CA SER A 13 1.12 -43.17 29.03
C SER A 13 1.59 -44.28 28.07
N PRO A 14 2.87 -44.35 27.67
CA PRO A 14 3.37 -45.51 26.94
C PRO A 14 3.36 -46.72 27.87
N SER A 15 3.08 -47.90 27.33
CA SER A 15 3.15 -49.17 28.06
C SER A 15 4.53 -49.37 28.70
N ARG A 16 4.55 -49.79 29.97
CA ARG A 16 5.75 -49.92 30.85
C ARG A 16 6.83 -50.90 30.37
N GLY A 17 6.72 -51.50 29.18
CA GLY A 17 7.62 -52.55 28.70
C GLY A 17 8.66 -52.12 27.66
N PHE A 18 8.54 -50.94 27.05
CA PHE A 18 9.38 -50.59 25.89
C PHE A 18 10.65 -49.78 26.24
N TYR A 19 10.67 -49.08 27.37
CA TYR A 19 11.74 -48.13 27.72
C TYR A 19 12.81 -48.69 28.69
N SER A 20 12.64 -49.89 29.23
CA SER A 20 13.55 -50.46 30.24
C SER A 20 14.86 -51.03 29.67
N SER A 21 14.98 -51.15 28.34
CA SER A 21 16.17 -51.68 27.65
C SER A 21 16.93 -50.65 26.82
N LEU A 22 16.48 -49.39 26.79
CA LEU A 22 17.09 -48.33 26.00
C LEU A 22 18.15 -47.58 26.81
N SER A 23 19.35 -47.45 26.26
CA SER A 23 20.43 -46.71 26.90
C SER A 23 20.06 -45.22 27.06
N ARG A 24 20.68 -44.54 28.04
CA ARG A 24 20.48 -43.09 28.25
C ARG A 24 20.74 -42.29 26.96
N GLU A 25 21.66 -42.76 26.13
CA GLU A 25 21.99 -42.20 24.82
C GLU A 25 20.87 -42.36 23.80
N ASP A 26 20.18 -43.49 23.81
CA ASP A 26 19.07 -43.75 22.88
C ASP A 26 17.81 -42.99 23.29
N MET A 27 17.60 -42.81 24.60
CA MET A 27 16.58 -41.92 25.16
C MET A 27 16.83 -40.46 24.77
N PHE A 28 18.07 -39.99 24.86
CA PHE A 28 18.44 -38.65 24.40
C PHE A 28 18.17 -38.47 22.91
N LYS A 29 18.58 -39.43 22.07
CA LYS A 29 18.32 -39.42 20.63
C LYS A 29 16.82 -39.44 20.31
N LEU A 30 16.02 -40.22 21.02
CA LEU A 30 14.59 -40.33 20.75
C LEU A 30 13.85 -39.01 21.07
N TYR A 31 14.24 -38.34 22.16
CA TYR A 31 13.58 -37.12 22.63
C TYR A 31 14.11 -35.83 21.95
N TRP A 32 15.41 -35.76 21.68
CA TRP A 32 16.03 -34.53 21.14
C TRP A 32 16.08 -34.46 19.61
N ARG A 33 16.05 -35.58 18.88
CA ARG A 33 16.02 -35.56 17.40
C ARG A 33 14.81 -34.81 16.81
N PRO A 34 13.56 -34.99 17.29
CA PRO A 34 12.44 -34.20 16.78
C PRO A 34 12.57 -32.73 17.15
N PHE A 35 13.09 -32.41 18.34
CA PHE A 35 13.30 -31.02 18.79
C PHE A 35 14.34 -30.27 17.94
N PHE A 36 15.52 -30.86 17.68
CA PHE A 36 16.50 -30.23 16.81
C PHE A 36 16.00 -30.12 15.36
N ARG A 37 15.23 -31.10 14.88
CA ARG A 37 14.63 -31.04 13.54
C ARG A 37 13.62 -29.89 13.42
N THR A 38 12.77 -29.67 14.42
CA THR A 38 11.81 -28.56 14.39
C THR A 38 12.50 -27.21 14.49
N VAL A 39 13.57 -27.09 15.29
CA VAL A 39 14.39 -25.88 15.38
C VAL A 39 15.14 -25.59 14.07
N ILE A 40 15.70 -26.61 13.42
CA ILE A 40 16.39 -26.44 12.14
C ILE A 40 15.40 -26.06 11.04
N VAL A 41 14.24 -26.72 10.96
CA VAL A 41 13.22 -26.41 9.95
C VAL A 41 12.64 -25.01 10.19
N SER A 42 12.39 -24.61 11.44
CA SER A 42 11.92 -23.25 11.73
C SER A 42 13.00 -22.21 11.41
N ALA A 43 14.28 -22.48 11.70
CA ALA A 43 15.39 -21.62 11.32
C ALA A 43 15.53 -21.49 9.79
N ILE A 44 15.33 -22.57 9.04
CA ILE A 44 15.31 -22.54 7.56
C ILE A 44 14.12 -21.73 7.06
N ILE A 45 12.92 -21.93 7.60
CA ILE A 45 11.73 -21.15 7.23
C ILE A 45 11.94 -19.66 7.53
N ILE A 46 12.50 -19.32 8.68
CA ILE A 46 12.83 -17.95 9.05
C ILE A 46 13.90 -17.39 8.10
N ALA A 47 14.96 -18.14 7.80
CA ALA A 47 16.00 -17.72 6.86
C ALA A 47 15.45 -17.49 5.45
N VAL A 48 14.60 -18.39 4.96
CA VAL A 48 13.89 -18.22 3.67
C VAL A 48 12.97 -17.01 3.74
N PHE A 49 12.24 -16.79 4.84
CA PHE A 49 11.39 -15.62 5.00
C PHE A 49 12.20 -14.31 5.08
N LEU A 50 13.40 -14.33 5.65
CA LEU A 50 14.31 -13.18 5.75
C LEU A 50 15.01 -12.87 4.42
N VAL A 51 15.40 -13.91 3.66
CA VAL A 51 16.04 -13.79 2.34
C VAL A 51 15.02 -13.45 1.25
N SER A 52 13.79 -13.97 1.35
CA SER A 52 12.69 -13.69 0.43
C SER A 52 11.87 -12.47 0.83
N ARG A 53 12.29 -11.69 1.84
CA ARG A 53 11.69 -10.36 2.03
C ARG A 53 11.98 -9.59 0.75
N PRO A 54 10.95 -9.09 0.03
CA PRO A 54 11.21 -8.13 -1.02
C PRO A 54 11.99 -7.00 -0.35
N LEU A 55 13.23 -6.79 -0.82
CA LEU A 55 14.06 -5.68 -0.38
C LEU A 55 13.13 -4.46 -0.36
N ALA A 56 13.04 -3.80 0.80
CA ALA A 56 12.22 -2.62 0.98
C ALA A 56 12.30 -1.75 -0.27
N SER A 57 11.14 -1.46 -0.87
CA SER A 57 10.95 -0.64 -2.09
C SER A 57 12.18 0.21 -2.35
N SER A 58 13.06 -0.27 -3.25
CA SER A 58 14.15 0.55 -3.71
C SER A 58 13.50 1.74 -4.37
N SER A 59 13.68 2.93 -3.79
CA SER A 59 13.30 4.18 -4.42
C SER A 59 14.22 4.35 -5.64
N THR A 60 13.93 3.64 -6.72
CA THR A 60 14.53 3.89 -8.02
C THR A 60 14.23 5.36 -8.32
N PRO A 61 15.26 6.19 -8.57
CA PRO A 61 15.04 7.57 -8.94
C PRO A 61 14.14 7.60 -10.17
N ILE A 62 13.00 8.28 -10.08
CA ILE A 62 12.09 8.44 -11.21
C ILE A 62 12.81 9.31 -12.25
N PRO A 63 13.10 8.79 -13.46
CA PRO A 63 13.80 9.55 -14.49
C PRO A 63 12.88 10.67 -15.00
N PHE A 64 13.26 11.91 -14.71
CA PHE A 64 12.53 13.08 -15.20
C PHE A 64 13.03 13.46 -16.60
N VAL A 65 12.12 13.44 -17.59
CA VAL A 65 12.41 13.89 -18.95
C VAL A 65 12.06 15.37 -19.05
N LYS A 66 12.98 16.17 -19.58
CA LYS A 66 12.72 17.59 -19.84
C LYS A 66 11.71 17.72 -21.00
N SER A 67 10.65 18.51 -20.80
CA SER A 67 9.67 18.80 -21.86
C SER A 67 10.36 19.39 -23.12
N SER A 68 9.86 18.98 -24.28
CA SER A 68 10.29 19.41 -25.61
C SER A 68 9.94 20.87 -25.88
N PHE A 69 8.95 21.41 -25.16
CA PHE A 69 8.52 22.78 -25.26
C PHE A 69 8.88 23.58 -24.00
N ASP A 70 9.56 24.71 -24.17
CA ASP A 70 9.81 25.65 -23.09
C ASP A 70 8.55 26.49 -22.83
N TRP A 71 7.75 26.06 -21.86
CA TRP A 71 6.52 26.73 -21.45
C TRP A 71 6.71 28.18 -21.00
N SER A 72 7.93 28.60 -20.62
CA SER A 72 8.23 30.00 -20.30
C SER A 72 8.23 30.91 -21.53
N THR A 73 8.42 30.34 -22.72
CA THR A 73 8.41 31.05 -24.01
C THR A 73 7.01 31.15 -24.61
N TYR A 74 6.00 30.54 -23.99
CA TYR A 74 4.64 30.54 -24.51
C TYR A 74 4.07 31.97 -24.59
N THR A 75 3.71 32.39 -25.81
CA THR A 75 3.07 33.69 -26.04
C THR A 75 1.56 33.58 -25.82
N TYR A 76 1.07 34.15 -24.72
CA TYR A 76 -0.35 34.21 -24.41
C TYR A 76 -1.12 35.02 -25.46
N ARG A 77 -2.18 34.45 -26.05
CA ARG A 77 -3.04 35.16 -27.04
C ARG A 77 -3.89 36.28 -26.43
N HIS A 78 -4.07 36.29 -25.12
CA HIS A 78 -4.87 37.28 -24.38
C HIS A 78 -4.19 37.63 -23.06
N PRO A 79 -3.05 38.36 -23.09
CA PRO A 79 -2.36 38.73 -21.87
C PRO A 79 -3.22 39.69 -21.04
N LEU A 80 -3.13 39.57 -19.72
CA LEU A 80 -3.75 40.51 -18.81
C LEU A 80 -3.14 41.90 -19.05
N GLN A 81 -3.98 42.89 -19.35
CA GLN A 81 -3.52 44.27 -19.60
C GLN A 81 -2.97 44.92 -18.32
N SER A 82 -3.53 44.57 -17.17
CA SER A 82 -3.09 45.03 -15.85
C SER A 82 -3.34 43.94 -14.81
N VAL A 83 -2.37 43.69 -13.95
CA VAL A 83 -2.54 42.84 -12.78
C VAL A 83 -3.05 43.69 -11.63
N THR A 84 -4.18 43.32 -11.02
CA THR A 84 -4.67 43.97 -9.80
C THR A 84 -3.63 43.81 -8.69
N PRO A 85 -3.09 44.89 -8.11
CA PRO A 85 -2.12 44.78 -7.04
C PRO A 85 -2.75 44.13 -5.81
N LEU A 86 -1.93 43.46 -5.00
CA LEU A 86 -2.40 42.89 -3.75
C LEU A 86 -3.00 44.00 -2.86
N PRO A 87 -4.10 43.72 -2.13
CA PRO A 87 -4.68 44.68 -1.21
C PRO A 87 -3.65 45.12 -0.16
N THR A 88 -3.44 46.43 -0.01
CA THR A 88 -2.51 47.01 0.96
C THR A 88 -3.15 47.28 2.33
N GLY A 89 -4.45 47.07 2.45
CA GLY A 89 -5.21 47.24 3.69
C GLY A 89 -4.92 46.14 4.72
N LYS A 90 -5.37 46.37 5.97
CA LYS A 90 -5.32 45.35 7.01
C LYS A 90 -6.18 44.13 6.60
N PRO A 91 -5.64 42.90 6.60
CA PRO A 91 -6.41 41.71 6.25
C PRO A 91 -7.64 41.54 7.14
N ARG A 92 -8.80 41.29 6.52
CA ARG A 92 -10.03 40.97 7.26
C ARG A 92 -9.94 39.55 7.80
N ARG A 93 -10.19 39.38 9.10
CA ARG A 93 -10.24 38.05 9.72
C ARG A 93 -11.57 37.38 9.39
N PHE A 94 -11.52 36.34 8.57
CA PHE A 94 -12.67 35.48 8.30
C PHE A 94 -12.75 34.34 9.33
N PRO A 95 -13.95 33.78 9.58
CA PRO A 95 -14.07 32.55 10.34
C PRO A 95 -13.31 31.41 9.64
N PRO A 96 -12.77 30.43 10.38
CA PRO A 96 -12.09 29.30 9.78
C PRO A 96 -13.07 28.49 8.91
N VAL A 97 -12.65 28.19 7.68
CA VAL A 97 -13.40 27.33 6.74
C VAL A 97 -13.39 25.87 7.21
N GLN A 98 -12.29 25.45 7.84
CA GLN A 98 -12.10 24.06 8.25
C GLN A 98 -13.03 23.68 9.41
N TYR A 99 -13.75 22.58 9.22
CA TYR A 99 -14.58 21.99 10.25
C TYR A 99 -13.73 21.48 11.43
N LYS A 100 -14.16 21.76 12.67
CA LYS A 100 -13.51 21.26 13.88
C LYS A 100 -14.08 19.88 14.25
N PHE A 101 -13.39 18.82 13.84
CA PHE A 101 -13.78 17.46 14.16
C PHE A 101 -13.76 17.22 15.68
N ARG A 102 -14.90 16.73 16.21
CA ARG A 102 -15.00 16.25 17.60
C ARG A 102 -14.41 14.84 17.69
N ARG A 103 -14.13 14.39 18.92
CA ARG A 103 -13.74 13.00 19.18
C ARG A 103 -14.81 12.05 18.63
N GLU A 104 -14.37 11.16 17.75
CA GLU A 104 -15.21 10.16 17.10
C GLU A 104 -15.65 9.08 18.11
N SER A 105 -16.92 8.64 18.01
CA SER A 105 -17.40 7.49 18.78
C SER A 105 -16.92 6.18 18.13
N ARG A 106 -16.86 5.09 18.89
CA ARG A 106 -16.45 3.78 18.34
C ARG A 106 -17.35 3.33 17.18
N ALA A 107 -18.66 3.52 17.30
CA ALA A 107 -19.60 3.17 16.23
C ALA A 107 -19.38 3.99 14.95
N ALA A 108 -19.14 5.30 15.09
CA ALA A 108 -18.82 6.17 13.95
C ALA A 108 -17.50 5.77 13.28
N ALA A 109 -16.47 5.46 14.07
CA ALA A 109 -15.19 4.98 13.57
C ALA A 109 -15.33 3.68 12.76
N THR A 110 -16.08 2.70 13.28
CA THR A 110 -16.34 1.44 12.57
C THR A 110 -17.03 1.68 11.23
N GLN A 111 -18.05 2.57 11.19
CA GLN A 111 -18.74 2.91 9.96
C GLN A 111 -17.82 3.62 8.95
N ARG A 112 -17.03 4.60 9.41
CA ARG A 112 -16.07 5.33 8.57
C ARG A 112 -15.02 4.40 7.97
N ILE A 113 -14.44 3.51 8.78
CA ILE A 113 -13.43 2.53 8.31
C ILE A 113 -14.06 1.60 7.27
N SER A 114 -15.26 1.08 7.51
CA SER A 114 -15.97 0.23 6.54
C SER A 114 -16.17 0.94 5.20
N ARG A 115 -16.62 2.21 5.22
CA ARG A 115 -16.76 3.02 4.00
C ARG A 115 -15.43 3.27 3.30
N GLN A 116 -14.38 3.60 4.05
CA GLN A 116 -13.03 3.82 3.51
C GLN A 116 -12.51 2.56 2.80
N GLN A 117 -12.69 1.39 3.39
CA GLN A 117 -12.31 0.11 2.78
C GLN A 117 -13.12 -0.17 1.51
N SER A 118 -14.42 0.13 1.52
CA SER A 118 -15.25 -0.01 0.32
C SER A 118 -14.80 0.94 -0.80
N MET A 119 -14.43 2.18 -0.47
CA MET A 119 -13.90 3.15 -1.44
C MET A 119 -12.58 2.67 -2.02
N LEU A 120 -11.64 2.24 -1.17
CA LEU A 120 -10.34 1.72 -1.59
C LEU A 120 -10.50 0.51 -2.51
N LYS A 121 -11.40 -0.42 -2.17
CA LYS A 121 -11.69 -1.60 -3.00
C LYS A 121 -12.22 -1.20 -4.38
N THR A 122 -13.16 -0.26 -4.44
CA THR A 122 -13.72 0.23 -5.70
C THR A 122 -12.66 0.95 -6.53
N PHE A 123 -11.87 1.83 -5.91
CA PHE A 123 -10.77 2.52 -6.56
C PHE A 123 -9.76 1.53 -7.15
N LYS A 124 -9.30 0.54 -6.38
CA LYS A 124 -8.38 -0.50 -6.87
C LYS A 124 -8.94 -1.27 -8.07
N LYS A 125 -10.24 -1.56 -8.08
CA LYS A 125 -10.91 -2.17 -9.23
C LYS A 125 -10.85 -1.26 -10.46
N CYS A 126 -11.22 0.01 -10.32
CA CYS A 126 -11.18 0.99 -11.40
C CYS A 126 -9.76 1.22 -11.93
N TRP A 127 -8.78 1.37 -11.02
CA TRP A 127 -7.37 1.50 -11.32
C TRP A 127 -6.87 0.30 -12.11
N GLN A 128 -7.16 -0.93 -11.66
CA GLN A 128 -6.77 -2.13 -12.39
C GLN A 128 -7.39 -2.17 -13.79
N SER A 129 -8.67 -1.81 -13.94
CA SER A 129 -9.30 -1.72 -15.26
C SER A 129 -8.63 -0.68 -16.16
N TYR A 130 -8.26 0.47 -15.62
CA TYR A 130 -7.50 1.49 -16.36
C TYR A 130 -6.15 0.94 -16.80
N LYS A 131 -5.37 0.35 -15.88
CA LYS A 131 -4.08 -0.28 -16.21
C LYS A 131 -4.20 -1.34 -17.30
N THR A 132 -5.22 -2.18 -17.25
CA THR A 132 -5.39 -3.26 -18.23
C THR A 132 -5.77 -2.75 -19.62
N HIS A 133 -6.62 -1.72 -19.71
CA HIS A 133 -7.32 -1.40 -20.96
C HIS A 133 -6.97 -0.02 -21.55
N ALA A 134 -6.36 0.87 -20.75
CA ALA A 134 -6.14 2.26 -21.10
C ALA A 134 -4.82 2.83 -20.56
N TRP A 135 -3.84 1.98 -20.26
CA TRP A 135 -2.53 2.43 -19.78
C TRP A 135 -1.91 3.44 -20.74
N LEU A 136 -1.45 4.58 -20.18
CA LEU A 136 -0.91 5.73 -20.92
C LEU A 136 -1.88 6.38 -21.92
N LYS A 137 -3.16 6.04 -21.85
CA LYS A 137 -4.24 6.73 -22.57
C LYS A 137 -4.97 7.65 -21.62
N ASP A 138 -5.65 8.65 -22.18
CA ASP A 138 -6.28 9.65 -21.33
C ASP A 138 -7.41 9.06 -20.50
N GLU A 139 -8.22 8.18 -21.08
CA GLU A 139 -9.43 7.66 -20.45
C GLU A 139 -9.71 6.19 -20.80
N LEU A 140 -10.36 5.49 -19.86
CA LEU A 140 -10.96 4.18 -20.06
C LEU A 140 -12.45 4.30 -20.44
N GLN A 141 -12.85 3.65 -21.52
CA GLN A 141 -14.25 3.43 -21.86
C GLN A 141 -14.78 2.19 -21.10
N SER A 142 -15.48 2.44 -19.99
CA SER A 142 -15.84 1.41 -19.00
C SER A 142 -16.74 0.27 -19.53
N ILE A 143 -17.55 0.52 -20.55
CA ILE A 143 -18.46 -0.49 -21.13
C ILE A 143 -17.75 -1.32 -22.20
N SER A 144 -17.00 -0.68 -23.09
CA SER A 144 -16.34 -1.34 -24.23
C SER A 144 -14.96 -1.90 -23.89
N ALA A 145 -14.42 -1.58 -22.71
CA ALA A 145 -13.05 -1.90 -22.31
C ALA A 145 -11.99 -1.41 -23.31
N LYS A 146 -12.28 -0.29 -23.99
CA LYS A 146 -11.37 0.40 -24.91
C LYS A 146 -10.84 1.67 -24.26
N SER A 147 -9.89 2.32 -24.91
CA SER A 147 -9.31 3.58 -24.47
C SER A 147 -9.65 4.72 -25.43
N LYS A 148 -9.54 5.96 -24.93
CA LYS A 148 -9.71 7.18 -25.71
C LYS A 148 -8.74 8.26 -25.23
N ASN A 149 -8.27 9.08 -26.17
CA ASN A 149 -7.42 10.24 -25.90
C ASN A 149 -8.20 11.54 -26.11
N THR A 150 -9.02 11.92 -25.13
CA THR A 150 -9.86 13.13 -25.19
C THR A 150 -9.07 14.40 -24.83
N PHE A 151 -7.92 14.26 -24.16
CA PHE A 151 -7.14 15.34 -23.54
C PHE A 151 -5.73 15.45 -24.14
N GLY A 152 -5.58 15.18 -25.43
CA GLY A 152 -4.30 15.32 -26.12
C GLY A 152 -3.36 14.12 -25.98
N GLY A 153 -3.76 13.06 -25.28
CA GLY A 153 -2.98 11.84 -25.15
C GLY A 153 -1.88 11.89 -24.10
N TRP A 154 -1.99 12.79 -23.12
CA TRP A 154 -1.04 12.97 -22.02
C TRP A 154 -1.42 12.15 -20.78
N ALA A 155 -2.07 11.00 -20.99
CA ALA A 155 -2.44 10.06 -19.95
C ALA A 155 -3.21 10.70 -18.77
N ALA A 156 -4.21 11.53 -19.07
CA ALA A 156 -4.95 12.33 -18.09
C ALA A 156 -5.38 11.54 -16.83
N THR A 157 -6.00 10.36 -16.98
CA THR A 157 -6.40 9.53 -15.83
C THR A 157 -5.21 9.08 -14.98
N LEU A 158 -4.06 8.76 -15.58
CA LEU A 158 -2.87 8.33 -14.85
C LEU A 158 -2.34 9.46 -13.97
N VAL A 159 -2.18 10.66 -14.55
CA VAL A 159 -1.67 11.84 -13.83
C VAL A 159 -2.62 12.26 -12.71
N ASP A 160 -3.92 12.33 -13.00
CA ASP A 160 -4.97 12.70 -12.03
C ASP A 160 -5.12 11.67 -10.90
N SER A 161 -4.69 10.43 -11.10
CA SER A 161 -4.77 9.38 -10.08
C SER A 161 -3.58 9.37 -9.10
N LEU A 162 -2.48 10.09 -9.38
CA LEU A 162 -1.25 10.01 -8.58
C LEU A 162 -1.47 10.47 -7.13
N ASP A 163 -2.14 11.61 -6.93
CA ASP A 163 -2.42 12.13 -5.59
C ASP A 163 -3.37 11.21 -4.81
N THR A 164 -4.31 10.59 -5.51
CA THR A 164 -5.32 9.69 -4.97
C THR A 164 -4.68 8.37 -4.54
N LEU A 165 -3.79 7.81 -5.36
CA LEU A 165 -2.95 6.66 -4.98
C LEU A 165 -2.12 6.98 -3.73
N TRP A 166 -1.52 8.17 -3.69
CA TRP A 166 -0.74 8.60 -2.54
C TRP A 166 -1.60 8.78 -1.28
N MET A 167 -2.80 9.34 -1.40
CA MET A 167 -3.69 9.61 -0.27
C MET A 167 -4.35 8.33 0.27
N MET A 168 -4.72 7.40 -0.62
CA MET A 168 -5.41 6.17 -0.26
C MET A 168 -4.47 5.07 0.23
N GLY A 169 -3.16 5.17 -0.02
CA GLY A 169 -2.14 4.24 0.47
C GLY A 169 -1.60 3.15 -0.49
N PRO A 170 -2.10 2.93 -1.73
CA PRO A 170 -1.42 2.09 -2.72
C PRO A 170 -0.09 2.71 -3.20
N ARG A 171 1.01 2.47 -2.48
CA ARG A 171 2.31 3.13 -2.73
C ARG A 171 3.03 2.51 -3.91
N GLU A 172 2.93 1.19 -4.05
CA GLU A 172 3.53 0.43 -5.15
C GLU A 172 2.95 0.90 -6.49
N GLU A 173 1.62 1.01 -6.56
CA GLU A 173 0.91 1.51 -7.74
C GLU A 173 1.20 2.99 -8.01
N PHE A 174 1.45 3.80 -6.98
CA PHE A 174 1.90 5.18 -7.14
C PHE A 174 3.26 5.24 -7.86
N TYR A 175 4.26 4.48 -7.39
CA TYR A 175 5.58 4.50 -8.00
C TYR A 175 5.57 3.94 -9.43
N GLU A 176 4.79 2.88 -9.68
CA GLU A 176 4.55 2.32 -11.02
C GLU A 176 3.96 3.36 -11.97
N ALA A 177 3.04 4.22 -11.50
CA ALA A 177 2.44 5.27 -12.30
C ALA A 177 3.33 6.52 -12.45
N ALA A 178 4.11 6.85 -11.42
CA ALA A 178 4.92 8.05 -11.40
C ALA A 178 6.09 7.99 -12.41
N GLU A 179 6.64 6.80 -12.66
CA GLU A 179 7.69 6.58 -13.65
C GLU A 179 7.26 7.01 -15.08
N PRO A 180 6.18 6.46 -15.68
CA PRO A 180 5.73 6.93 -16.97
C PRO A 180 5.18 8.37 -16.92
N ALA A 181 4.58 8.81 -15.81
CA ALA A 181 4.11 10.20 -15.70
C ALA A 181 5.25 11.22 -15.89
N ALA A 182 6.42 10.94 -15.33
CA ALA A 182 7.58 11.82 -15.41
C ALA A 182 8.28 11.82 -16.79
N SER A 183 7.85 10.95 -17.71
CA SER A 183 8.36 10.88 -19.08
C SER A 183 7.35 11.37 -20.13
N ILE A 184 6.19 11.89 -19.71
CA ILE A 184 5.24 12.59 -20.59
C ILE A 184 5.86 13.93 -21.01
N ASP A 185 5.70 14.25 -22.30
CA ASP A 185 6.26 15.44 -22.94
C ASP A 185 5.34 16.68 -22.90
#